data_AF-A0A2N1RND2-F1
#
_entry.id   AF-A0A2N1RND2-F1
#
_cell.length_a   1.000
_cell.length_b   1.000
_cell.length_c   1.000
_cell.angle_alpha   90.00
_cell.angle_beta   90.00
_cell.angle_gamma   90.00
#
_symmetry.space_group_name_H-M   'P 1'
#
loop_
_entity.id
_entity.type
_entity.pdbx_description
1 polymer ?
#
loop_
_entity_poly.entity_id
_entity_poly.type
_entity_poly.pdbx_seq_one_letter_code
_entity_poly.pdbx_strand_id
1 'polypeptide(L)'
;MEKYEFIVEKARELARMIENNEITVRYRESVEKMKHDAVAQRLLAELVRIGGELNNISGTDAEMTTGKAELEMLKNEFDNNIIVKDHILAQKEYLDMIKMVQERIKNPEM
;
A
#
# COMPACT_ATOMS: atom_id res chain seq x y z
N MET A 1 -35.81 -11.02 9.25
CA MET A 1 -34.63 -10.87 10.12
C MET A 1 -33.56 -11.89 9.72
N GLU A 2 -33.92 -13.17 9.59
CA GLU A 2 -33.02 -14.29 9.19
C GLU A 2 -32.18 -14.07 7.92
N LYS A 3 -32.73 -13.44 6.85
CA LYS A 3 -31.97 -13.17 5.61
C LYS A 3 -30.78 -12.22 5.82
N TYR A 4 -30.93 -11.24 6.70
CA TYR A 4 -29.85 -10.28 7.00
C TYR A 4 -28.75 -10.95 7.83
N GLU A 5 -29.13 -11.79 8.78
CA GLU A 5 -28.18 -12.57 9.58
C GLU A 5 -27.35 -13.51 8.71
N PHE A 6 -27.99 -14.20 7.75
CA PHE A 6 -27.28 -15.04 6.78
C PHE A 6 -26.27 -14.26 5.93
N ILE A 7 -26.63 -13.06 5.44
CA ILE A 7 -25.69 -12.21 4.68
C ILE A 7 -24.50 -11.80 5.56
N VAL A 8 -24.76 -11.40 6.80
CA VAL A 8 -23.71 -11.02 7.75
C VAL A 8 -22.80 -12.19 8.08
N GLU A 9 -23.35 -13.38 8.28
CA GLU A 9 -22.58 -14.61 8.50
C GLU A 9 -21.67 -14.92 7.32
N LYS A 10 -22.19 -14.88 6.09
CA LYS A 10 -21.40 -15.11 4.88
C LYS A 10 -20.34 -14.05 4.65
N ALA A 11 -20.62 -12.79 4.98
CA ALA A 11 -19.62 -11.73 4.95
C ALA A 11 -18.48 -11.98 5.95
N ARG A 12 -18.79 -12.49 7.15
CA ARG A 12 -17.78 -12.87 8.16
C ARG A 12 -16.96 -14.08 7.71
N GLU A 13 -17.58 -15.08 7.08
CA GLU A 13 -16.87 -16.19 6.47
C GLU A 13 -15.89 -15.71 5.40
N LEU A 14 -16.36 -14.85 4.49
CA LEU A 14 -15.52 -14.27 3.44
C LEU A 14 -14.36 -13.46 4.02
N ALA A 15 -14.60 -12.66 5.06
CA ALA A 15 -13.53 -11.92 5.75
C ALA A 15 -12.45 -12.86 6.29
N ARG A 16 -12.84 -13.96 6.95
CA ARG A 16 -11.88 -14.97 7.44
C ARG A 16 -11.12 -15.65 6.30
N MET A 17 -11.77 -15.90 5.16
CA MET A 17 -11.09 -16.47 3.99
C MET A 17 -10.06 -15.50 3.42
N ILE A 18 -10.40 -14.21 3.33
CA ILE A 18 -9.47 -13.16 2.89
C ILE A 18 -8.30 -13.04 3.87
N GLU A 19 -8.56 -13.00 5.18
CA GLU A 19 -7.52 -12.91 6.21
C GLU A 19 -6.51 -14.06 6.10
N ASN A 20 -6.99 -15.28 5.90
CA ASN A 20 -6.13 -16.47 5.82
C ASN A 20 -5.57 -16.75 4.42
N ASN A 21 -5.91 -15.93 3.42
CA ASN A 21 -5.38 -16.06 2.07
C ASN A 21 -3.88 -15.75 2.05
N GLU A 22 -3.12 -16.51 1.27
CA GLU A 22 -1.66 -16.35 1.13
C GLU A 22 -1.25 -14.93 0.70
N ILE A 23 -2.05 -14.24 -0.11
CA ILE A 23 -1.79 -12.86 -0.56
C ILE A 23 -1.86 -11.93 0.65
N THR A 24 -2.88 -12.07 1.50
CA THR A 24 -3.04 -11.28 2.72
C THR A 24 -1.95 -11.58 3.74
N VAL A 25 -1.55 -12.84 3.87
CA VAL A 25 -0.42 -13.23 4.74
C VAL A 25 0.88 -12.59 4.26
N ARG A 26 1.23 -12.72 2.97
CA ARG A 26 2.42 -12.11 2.37
C ARG A 26 2.42 -10.58 2.52
N TYR A 27 1.27 -9.94 2.33
CA TYR A 27 1.14 -8.50 2.56
C TYR A 27 1.38 -8.12 4.02
N ARG A 28 0.81 -8.86 4.99
CA ARG A 28 1.06 -8.59 6.41
C ARG A 28 2.52 -8.80 6.79
N GLU A 29 3.15 -9.86 6.29
CA GLU A 29 4.57 -10.11 6.52
C GLU A 29 5.45 -9.02 5.91
N SER A 30 5.12 -8.52 4.71
CA SER A 30 5.88 -7.43 4.10
C SER A 30 5.74 -6.11 4.87
N VAL A 31 4.55 -5.82 5.43
CA VAL A 31 4.33 -4.69 6.34
C VAL A 31 5.22 -4.83 7.59
N GLU A 32 5.30 -6.01 8.20
CA GLU A 32 6.16 -6.21 9.36
C GLU A 32 7.64 -6.08 9.01
N LYS A 33 8.09 -6.59 7.86
CA LYS A 33 9.48 -6.38 7.38
C LYS A 33 9.78 -4.90 7.19
N MET A 34 8.87 -4.15 6.57
CA MET A 34 9.01 -2.69 6.38
C MET A 34 9.13 -1.94 7.69
N LYS A 35 8.38 -2.32 8.74
CA LYS A 35 8.45 -1.69 10.07
C LYS A 35 9.81 -1.88 10.76
N HIS A 36 10.48 -2.99 10.50
CA HIS A 36 11.76 -3.33 11.13
C HIS A 36 12.97 -2.99 10.25
N ASP A 37 12.77 -2.58 9.00
CA ASP A 37 13.84 -2.12 8.12
C ASP A 37 14.14 -0.63 8.33
N ALA A 38 15.27 -0.34 8.97
CA ALA A 38 15.69 1.02 9.27
C ALA A 38 15.85 1.89 8.00
N VAL A 39 16.27 1.28 6.88
CA VAL A 39 16.40 1.98 5.61
C VAL A 39 15.04 2.38 5.07
N ALA A 40 14.08 1.45 5.00
CA ALA A 40 12.72 1.73 4.54
C ALA A 40 12.02 2.79 5.41
N GLN A 41 12.20 2.73 6.74
CA GLN A 41 11.66 3.75 7.65
C GLN A 41 12.28 5.14 7.38
N ARG A 42 13.59 5.22 7.16
CA ARG A 42 14.26 6.46 6.75
C ARG A 42 13.70 6.98 5.43
N LEU A 43 13.62 6.12 4.40
CA LEU A 43 13.12 6.48 3.09
C LEU A 43 11.68 7.02 3.15
N LEU A 44 10.82 6.39 3.97
CA LEU A 44 9.46 6.86 4.19
C LEU A 44 9.42 8.24 4.87
N ALA A 45 10.22 8.46 5.91
CA ALA A 45 10.30 9.75 6.59
C ALA A 45 10.78 10.86 5.65
N GLU A 46 11.76 10.56 4.80
CA GLU A 46 12.30 11.48 3.81
C GLU A 46 11.28 11.79 2.71
N LEU A 47 10.50 10.80 2.26
CA LEU A 47 9.39 11.02 1.33
C LEU A 47 8.32 11.95 1.91
N VAL A 48 7.95 11.75 3.18
CA VAL A 48 6.97 12.61 3.88
C VAL A 48 7.50 14.03 4.02
N ARG A 49 8.79 14.19 4.37
CA ARG A 49 9.45 15.50 4.45
C ARG A 49 9.40 16.23 3.10
N ILE A 50 9.89 15.59 2.03
CA ILE A 50 9.93 16.18 0.68
C ILE A 50 8.50 16.49 0.20
N GLY A 51 7.53 15.59 0.41
CA GLY A 51 6.14 15.84 0.06
C GLY A 51 5.53 17.03 0.80
N GLY A 52 5.88 17.20 2.08
CA GLY A 52 5.50 18.38 2.88
C GLY A 52 6.12 19.67 2.36
N GLU A 53 7.41 19.64 2.02
CA GLU A 53 8.12 20.78 1.44
C GLU A 53 7.53 21.16 0.08
N LEU A 54 7.31 20.20 -0.82
CA LEU A 54 6.68 20.42 -2.12
C LEU A 54 5.27 21.02 -2.02
N ASN A 55 4.47 20.60 -1.04
CA ASN A 55 3.14 21.17 -0.81
C ASN A 55 3.18 22.61 -0.26
N ASN A 56 4.27 22.99 0.41
CA ASN A 56 4.46 24.33 0.98
C ASN A 56 5.20 25.29 0.04
N ILE A 57 5.85 24.79 -1.01
CA ILE A 57 6.49 25.62 -2.03
C ILE A 57 5.41 26.34 -2.84
N SER A 58 5.27 27.64 -2.54
CA SER A 58 4.49 28.62 -3.30
C SER A 58 5.37 29.47 -4.24
N GLY A 59 6.68 29.16 -4.33
CA GLY A 59 7.70 30.10 -4.83
C GLY A 59 8.76 29.48 -5.75
N THR A 60 9.22 30.32 -6.69
CA THR A 60 10.36 30.27 -7.62
C THR A 60 10.91 28.93 -8.15
N ASP A 61 11.15 28.87 -9.47
CA ASP A 61 11.64 27.70 -10.24
C ASP A 61 12.87 26.97 -9.65
N ALA A 62 13.73 27.65 -8.89
CA ALA A 62 14.91 27.06 -8.26
C ALA A 62 14.57 26.08 -7.13
N GLU A 63 13.59 26.40 -6.27
CA GLU A 63 13.17 25.54 -5.14
C GLU A 63 12.46 24.28 -5.64
N MET A 64 11.66 24.42 -6.72
CA MET A 64 11.07 23.27 -7.40
C MET A 64 12.11 22.35 -8.05
N THR A 65 13.22 22.89 -8.54
CA THR A 65 14.26 22.10 -9.21
C THR A 65 15.05 21.24 -8.23
N THR A 66 15.40 21.77 -7.06
CA THR A 66 16.07 21.01 -5.99
C THR A 66 15.17 19.92 -5.43
N GLY A 67 13.91 20.24 -5.12
CA GLY A 67 12.94 19.24 -4.62
C GLY A 67 12.71 18.08 -5.61
N LYS A 68 12.77 18.35 -6.92
CA LYS A 68 12.71 17.30 -7.96
C LYS A 68 13.96 16.41 -7.99
N ALA A 69 15.15 16.98 -7.80
CA ALA A 69 16.40 16.22 -7.77
C ALA A 69 16.47 15.30 -6.54
N GLU A 70 16.11 15.81 -5.36
CA GLU A 70 16.00 15.00 -4.12
C GLU A 70 14.98 13.88 -4.27
N LEU A 71 13.83 14.16 -4.90
CA LEU A 71 12.81 13.16 -5.17
C LEU A 71 13.30 12.03 -6.10
N GLU A 72 14.03 12.36 -7.16
CA GLU A 72 14.60 11.34 -8.06
C GLU A 72 15.70 10.50 -7.39
N MET A 73 16.53 11.10 -6.53
CA MET A 73 17.49 10.33 -5.72
C MET A 73 16.76 9.37 -4.77
N LEU A 74 15.74 9.87 -4.07
CA LEU A 74 14.94 9.08 -3.15
C LEU A 74 14.22 7.92 -3.87
N LYS A 75 13.68 8.18 -5.07
CA LYS A 75 13.06 7.17 -5.93
C LYS A 75 14.05 6.06 -6.29
N ASN A 76 15.28 6.41 -6.66
CA ASN A 76 16.32 5.40 -6.92
C ASN A 76 16.65 4.57 -5.67
N GLU A 77 16.65 5.16 -4.49
CA GLU A 77 16.88 4.42 -3.24
C GLU A 77 15.71 3.47 -2.89
N PHE A 78 14.47 3.92 -3.07
CA PHE A 78 13.28 3.06 -2.96
C PHE A 78 13.33 1.90 -3.95
N ASP A 79 13.70 2.19 -5.20
CA ASP A 79 13.85 1.18 -6.25
C ASP A 79 15.00 0.22 -5.97
N ASN A 80 15.97 0.53 -5.12
CA ASN A 80 17.06 -0.38 -4.77
C ASN A 80 16.83 -1.13 -3.45
N ASN A 81 15.85 -0.74 -2.63
CA ASN A 81 15.50 -1.44 -1.40
C ASN A 81 14.59 -2.65 -1.71
N ILE A 82 15.12 -3.86 -1.52
CA ILE A 82 14.38 -5.11 -1.79
C ILE A 82 13.13 -5.25 -0.92
N ILE A 83 13.17 -4.79 0.34
CA ILE A 83 12.04 -4.88 1.28
C ILE A 83 10.91 -3.96 0.82
N VAL A 84 11.23 -2.76 0.35
CA VAL A 84 10.27 -1.84 -0.26
C VAL A 84 9.65 -2.47 -1.50
N LYS A 85 10.47 -3.02 -2.41
CA LYS A 85 9.98 -3.66 -3.64
C LYS A 85 9.03 -4.82 -3.35
N ASP A 86 9.43 -5.71 -2.45
CA ASP A 86 8.61 -6.85 -2.01
C ASP A 86 7.29 -6.37 -1.39
N HIS A 87 7.33 -5.29 -0.60
CA HIS A 87 6.13 -4.70 -0.02
C HIS A 87 5.18 -4.13 -1.08
N ILE A 88 5.69 -3.36 -2.04
CA ILE A 88 4.88 -2.78 -3.12
C ILE A 88 4.21 -3.88 -3.95
N LEU A 89 4.94 -4.95 -4.27
CA LEU A 89 4.38 -6.10 -4.99
C LEU A 89 3.28 -6.79 -4.18
N ALA A 90 3.54 -7.12 -2.92
CA ALA A 90 2.56 -7.77 -2.05
C ALA A 90 1.32 -6.90 -1.82
N GLN A 91 1.50 -5.58 -1.68
CA GLN A 91 0.39 -4.62 -1.56
C GLN A 91 -0.45 -4.57 -2.83
N LYS A 92 0.18 -4.54 -4.01
CA LYS A 92 -0.53 -4.56 -5.29
C LYS A 92 -1.38 -5.81 -5.44
N GLU A 93 -0.80 -6.98 -5.19
CA GLU A 93 -1.52 -8.26 -5.25
C GLU A 93 -2.71 -8.29 -4.28
N TYR A 94 -2.51 -7.80 -3.05
CA TYR A 94 -3.59 -7.70 -2.07
C TYR A 94 -4.72 -6.77 -2.53
N LEU A 95 -4.39 -5.57 -3.03
CA LEU A 95 -5.39 -4.63 -3.52
C LEU A 95 -6.15 -5.16 -4.74
N ASP A 96 -5.47 -5.86 -5.65
CA ASP A 96 -6.09 -6.47 -6.81
C ASP A 96 -7.04 -7.61 -6.41
N MET A 97 -6.65 -8.46 -5.46
CA MET A 97 -7.54 -9.48 -4.88
C MET A 97 -8.78 -8.83 -4.22
N ILE A 98 -8.61 -7.79 -3.42
CA ILE A 98 -9.73 -7.09 -2.77
C ILE A 98 -10.67 -6.48 -3.81
N LYS A 99 -10.14 -5.86 -4.87
CA LYS A 99 -10.95 -5.35 -5.99
C LYS A 99 -11.75 -6.47 -6.65
N MET A 100 -11.14 -7.61 -6.94
CA MET A 100 -11.85 -8.75 -7.53
C MET A 100 -12.98 -9.26 -6.64
N VAL A 101 -12.75 -9.35 -5.32
CA VAL A 101 -13.81 -9.72 -4.36
C VAL A 101 -14.94 -8.70 -4.38
N GLN A 102 -14.62 -7.40 -4.34
CA GLN A 102 -15.62 -6.33 -4.38
C GLN A 102 -16.43 -6.35 -5.67
N GLU A 103 -15.77 -6.55 -6.82
CA GLU A 103 -16.44 -6.67 -8.12
C GLU A 103 -17.38 -7.88 -8.15
N ARG A 104 -16.96 -9.03 -7.60
CA ARG A 104 -17.81 -10.23 -7.52
C ARG A 104 -19.04 -10.04 -6.64
N ILE A 105 -18.90 -9.32 -5.53
CA ILE A 105 -20.02 -8.98 -4.63
C ILE A 105 -21.00 -8.03 -5.32
N LYS A 106 -20.48 -7.01 -6.03
CA LYS A 106 -21.31 -6.05 -6.78
C LYS A 106 -22.01 -6.69 -7.98
N ASN A 107 -21.33 -7.64 -8.64
CA ASN A 107 -21.77 -8.31 -9.86
C ASN A 107 -21.82 -9.85 -9.67
N PRO A 108 -22.81 -10.36 -8.92
CA PRO A 108 -22.87 -11.78 -8.54
C PRO A 108 -23.18 -12.74 -9.71
N GLU A 109 -23.65 -12.24 -10.86
CA GLU A 109 -24.00 -13.05 -12.04
C GLU A 109 -22.89 -13.18 -13.09
N MET A 110 -21.78 -12.45 -12.94
CA MET A 110 -20.56 -12.65 -13.77
C MET A 110 -19.84 -13.97 -13.46
#